data_AF-A0A257MR93-F1
#
_entry.id   AF-A0A257MR93-F1
#
_cell.length_a   1.000
_cell.length_b   1.000
_cell.length_c   1.000
_cell.angle_alpha   90.00
_cell.angle_beta   90.00
_cell.angle_gamma   90.00
#
_symmetry.space_group_name_H-M   'P 1'
#
loop_
_entity.id
_entity.type
_entity.pdbx_description
1 polymer ?
#
loop_
_entity_poly.entity_id
_entity_poly.type
_entity_poly.pdbx_seq_one_letter_code
_entity_poly.pdbx_strand_id
1 'polypeptide(L)'
;MNSKAFAIFVGAIMVLSAFAGFVLMGSDQSEIPVAAADSYSLENFKATGNLVDWDFEGIQDVLEMAPENTVMAYWVNLSAPANLTAAARSALPQSMGFSYGSQMYGTRIERLGGIYFNGSWTEMHWIKPYQVGYSSLVIPYENYMMIPTGNDYVTILGKPVLFGLQEPVQRVIDVITGGLSSDSFTLAGEQRADLQLAALGKG
;
A
#
# COMPACT_ATOMS: atom_id res chain seq x y z
N MET A 1 20.77 39.56 -4.73
CA MET A 1 20.90 38.36 -3.88
C MET A 1 22.36 38.07 -3.64
N ASN A 2 22.82 38.10 -2.39
CA ASN A 2 24.23 38.00 -2.02
C ASN A 2 24.71 36.54 -2.05
N SER A 3 25.47 36.18 -3.08
CA SER A 3 26.13 34.86 -3.27
C SER A 3 26.87 34.34 -2.03
N LYS A 4 27.36 35.24 -1.17
CA LYS A 4 28.04 34.91 0.09
C LYS A 4 27.13 34.24 1.13
N ALA A 5 25.82 34.52 1.15
CA ALA A 5 24.90 33.93 2.12
C ALA A 5 24.49 32.49 1.75
N PHE A 6 24.42 32.19 0.44
CA PHE A 6 24.09 30.84 -0.04
C PHE A 6 25.24 29.85 0.19
N ALA A 7 26.49 30.27 -0.02
CA ALA A 7 27.66 29.43 0.20
C ALA A 7 27.86 29.05 1.68
N ILE A 8 27.53 29.95 2.62
CA ILE A 8 27.61 29.68 4.06
C ILE A 8 26.55 28.64 4.48
N PHE A 9 25.34 28.75 3.94
CA PHE A 9 24.25 27.82 4.27
C PHE A 9 24.54 26.39 3.78
N VAL A 10 25.06 26.25 2.56
CA VAL A 10 25.45 24.94 2.00
C VAL A 10 26.68 24.36 2.72
N GLY A 11 27.66 25.20 3.08
CA GLY A 11 28.82 24.78 3.85
C GLY A 11 28.48 24.28 5.26
N ALA A 12 27.53 24.92 5.95
CA ALA A 12 27.11 24.52 7.29
C ALA A 12 26.39 23.17 7.31
N ILE A 13 25.56 22.87 6.29
CA ILE A 13 24.85 21.59 6.18
C ILE A 13 25.83 20.44 5.88
N MET A 14 26.82 20.65 5.03
CA MET A 14 27.82 19.63 4.69
C MET A 14 28.75 19.28 5.86
N VAL A 15 29.04 20.24 6.75
CA VAL A 15 29.85 19.97 7.95
C VAL A 15 29.03 19.20 8.99
N LEU A 16 27.73 19.52 9.17
CA LEU A 16 26.87 18.81 10.12
C LEU A 16 26.61 17.34 9.74
N SER A 17 26.59 16.99 8.45
CA SER A 17 26.40 15.61 8.00
C SER A 17 27.65 14.75 8.11
N ALA A 18 28.85 15.33 8.18
CA ALA A 18 30.10 14.59 8.41
C ALA A 18 30.34 14.25 9.91
N PHE A 19 29.73 14.98 10.85
CA PHE A 19 29.89 14.72 12.29
C PHE A 19 28.88 13.71 12.86
N ALA A 20 27.74 13.47 12.19
CA ALA A 20 26.77 12.47 12.64
C ALA A 20 27.26 11.01 12.50
N GLY A 21 28.22 10.76 11.59
CA GLY A 21 28.76 9.42 11.32
C GLY A 21 29.87 8.96 12.27
N PHE A 22 30.46 9.85 13.09
CA PHE A 22 31.67 9.53 13.87
C PHE A 22 31.48 9.53 15.39
N VAL A 23 30.30 9.89 15.92
CA VAL A 23 30.04 9.94 17.37
C VAL A 23 29.49 8.62 17.95
N LEU A 24 29.20 7.61 17.12
CA LEU A 24 28.73 6.29 17.58
C LEU A 24 29.83 5.26 17.89
N MET A 25 31.12 5.65 17.87
CA MET A 25 32.24 4.80 18.26
C MET A 25 33.11 5.49 19.32
N GLY A 26 32.83 5.24 20.61
CA GLY A 26 33.76 5.59 21.69
C GLY A 26 33.10 5.97 23.02
N SER A 27 32.93 4.97 23.89
CA SER A 27 33.02 4.99 25.36
C SER A 27 32.36 6.09 26.21
N ASP A 28 31.51 5.60 27.13
CA ASP A 28 31.21 6.03 28.51
C ASP A 28 30.67 7.44 28.83
N GLN A 29 29.37 7.42 29.16
CA GLN A 29 28.66 8.13 30.23
C GLN A 29 29.00 9.60 30.51
N SER A 30 28.12 10.49 30.04
CA SER A 30 27.47 11.48 30.92
C SER A 30 26.13 11.89 30.32
N GLU A 31 25.07 11.72 31.10
CA GLU A 31 23.67 11.95 30.73
C GLU A 31 23.44 13.35 30.16
N ILE A 32 23.08 13.40 28.88
CA ILE A 32 22.25 14.48 28.35
C ILE A 32 20.83 14.12 28.82
N PRO A 33 20.08 15.02 29.48
CA PRO A 33 18.73 14.71 29.91
C PRO A 33 17.87 14.58 28.66
N VAL A 34 17.73 13.34 28.19
CA VAL A 34 16.62 12.93 27.35
C VAL A 34 15.41 13.23 28.21
N ALA A 35 14.65 14.27 27.85
CA ALA A 35 13.32 14.45 28.39
C ALA A 35 12.64 13.09 28.28
N ALA A 36 12.39 12.47 29.43
CA ALA A 36 11.80 11.15 29.51
C ALA A 36 10.56 11.19 28.62
N ALA A 37 10.62 10.47 27.50
CA ALA A 37 9.45 10.14 26.73
C ALA A 37 8.67 9.18 27.61
N ASP A 38 7.93 9.76 28.56
CA ASP A 38 7.05 9.06 29.46
C ASP A 38 6.10 8.24 28.59
N SER A 39 6.32 6.93 28.61
CA SER A 39 5.45 5.90 28.07
C SER A 39 5.15 5.98 26.55
N TYR A 40 6.11 5.60 25.71
CA TYR A 40 5.71 4.79 24.55
C TYR A 40 5.25 3.42 25.09
N SER A 41 4.00 3.35 25.55
CA SER A 41 3.41 2.07 25.87
C SER A 41 3.31 1.28 24.56
N LEU A 42 3.82 0.05 24.56
CA LEU A 42 3.56 -0.92 23.49
C LEU A 42 2.05 -1.11 23.23
N GLU A 43 1.20 -0.69 24.18
CA GLU A 43 -0.25 -0.68 24.04
C GLU A 43 -0.81 0.41 23.12
N ASN A 44 -0.05 1.47 22.81
CA ASN A 44 -0.50 2.57 21.94
C ASN A 44 -0.32 2.31 20.44
N PHE A 45 0.37 1.22 20.06
CA PHE A 45 0.55 0.80 18.66
C PHE A 45 -0.60 -0.10 18.15
N LYS A 46 -1.72 -0.16 18.89
CA LYS A 46 -2.98 -0.73 18.41
C LYS A 46 -3.47 0.13 17.23
N ALA A 47 -4.00 -0.47 16.16
CA ALA A 47 -4.51 0.28 15.02
C ALA A 47 -5.50 1.35 15.49
N THR A 48 -5.12 2.62 15.33
CA THR A 48 -5.92 3.76 15.79
C THR A 48 -6.84 4.29 14.69
N GLY A 49 -6.74 3.75 13.47
CA GLY A 49 -7.59 4.11 12.34
C GLY A 49 -8.45 2.94 11.85
N ASN A 50 -9.29 3.26 10.88
CA ASN A 50 -10.13 2.30 10.18
C ASN A 50 -9.27 1.26 9.46
N LEU A 51 -9.73 0.01 9.51
CA LEU A 51 -9.26 -1.06 8.65
C LEU A 51 -10.16 -1.12 7.43
N VAL A 52 -9.61 -1.55 6.31
CA VAL A 52 -10.44 -1.89 5.15
C VAL A 52 -11.27 -3.11 5.51
N ASP A 53 -12.59 -2.97 5.36
CA ASP A 53 -13.56 -4.04 5.56
C ASP A 53 -14.44 -4.10 4.32
N TRP A 54 -14.06 -4.95 3.37
CA TRP A 54 -14.74 -5.14 2.11
C TRP A 54 -14.78 -6.62 1.74
N ASP A 55 -15.87 -7.06 1.10
CA ASP A 55 -15.95 -8.41 0.55
C ASP A 55 -14.94 -8.55 -0.61
N PHE A 56 -14.38 -9.75 -0.81
CA PHE A 56 -13.32 -9.93 -1.80
C PHE A 56 -13.35 -11.34 -2.41
N GLU A 57 -14.50 -11.65 -2.98
CA GLU A 57 -14.85 -12.94 -3.57
C GLU A 57 -14.88 -12.90 -5.11
N GLY A 58 -14.84 -11.71 -5.73
CA GLY A 58 -14.78 -11.59 -7.18
C GLY A 58 -14.39 -10.22 -7.72
N ILE A 59 -14.43 -10.09 -9.05
CA ILE A 59 -14.12 -8.83 -9.73
C ILE A 59 -15.11 -7.71 -9.41
N GLN A 60 -16.37 -8.06 -9.12
CA GLN A 60 -17.37 -7.06 -8.77
C GLN A 60 -16.97 -6.28 -7.53
N ASP A 61 -16.50 -6.98 -6.49
CA ASP A 61 -16.05 -6.32 -5.26
C ASP A 61 -14.83 -5.41 -5.50
N VAL A 62 -13.94 -5.80 -6.43
CA VAL A 62 -12.81 -4.97 -6.86
C VAL A 62 -13.29 -3.72 -7.58
N LEU A 63 -14.28 -3.84 -8.45
CA LEU A 63 -14.85 -2.73 -9.23
C LEU A 63 -15.61 -1.74 -8.36
N GLU A 64 -16.26 -2.19 -7.29
CA GLU A 64 -16.94 -1.30 -6.34
C GLU A 64 -15.96 -0.41 -5.56
N MET A 65 -14.73 -0.88 -5.36
CA MET A 65 -13.63 -0.08 -4.80
C MET A 65 -12.85 0.71 -5.87
N ALA A 66 -13.17 0.53 -7.15
CA ALA A 66 -12.40 1.13 -8.24
C ALA A 66 -12.78 2.59 -8.46
N PRO A 67 -11.79 3.52 -8.48
CA PRO A 67 -12.06 4.93 -8.76
C PRO A 67 -12.66 5.17 -10.14
N GLU A 68 -13.33 6.30 -10.31
CA GLU A 68 -13.66 6.82 -11.63
C GLU A 68 -12.41 6.85 -12.53
N ASN A 69 -12.57 6.59 -13.82
CA ASN A 69 -11.48 6.47 -14.81
C ASN A 69 -10.60 5.23 -14.66
N THR A 70 -11.09 4.19 -13.97
CA THR A 70 -10.50 2.86 -14.07
C THR A 70 -10.61 2.36 -15.50
N VAL A 71 -9.48 1.89 -16.05
CA VAL A 71 -9.39 1.37 -17.42
C VAL A 71 -9.33 -0.15 -17.45
N MET A 72 -8.85 -0.76 -16.37
CA MET A 72 -8.72 -2.20 -16.21
C MET A 72 -8.76 -2.56 -14.74
N ALA A 73 -9.46 -3.63 -14.41
CA ALA A 73 -9.40 -4.27 -13.11
C ALA A 73 -9.35 -5.79 -13.29
N TYR A 74 -8.66 -6.49 -12.41
CA TYR A 74 -8.66 -7.95 -12.39
C TYR A 74 -8.81 -8.48 -10.97
N TRP A 75 -9.29 -9.72 -10.87
CA TRP A 75 -9.37 -10.49 -9.63
C TRP A 75 -8.88 -11.91 -9.90
N VAL A 76 -8.02 -12.42 -9.02
CA VAL A 76 -7.42 -13.75 -9.15
C VAL A 76 -7.45 -14.48 -7.83
N ASN A 77 -7.96 -15.72 -7.85
CA ASN A 77 -7.82 -16.67 -6.78
C ASN A 77 -6.44 -17.32 -6.84
N LEU A 78 -5.49 -16.82 -6.04
CA LEU A 78 -4.14 -17.39 -5.99
C LEU A 78 -4.08 -18.73 -5.26
N SER A 79 -5.13 -19.11 -4.52
CA SER A 79 -5.29 -20.44 -3.93
C SER A 79 -5.73 -21.49 -4.96
N ALA A 80 -6.07 -21.08 -6.19
CA ALA A 80 -6.37 -21.98 -7.30
C ALA A 80 -5.12 -22.76 -7.77
N PRO A 81 -5.30 -23.78 -8.64
CA PRO A 81 -4.20 -24.57 -9.19
C PRO A 81 -3.07 -23.73 -9.80
N ALA A 82 -1.83 -24.15 -9.60
CA ALA A 82 -0.62 -23.38 -9.94
C ALA A 82 -0.50 -23.02 -11.44
N ASN A 83 -1.07 -23.83 -12.33
CA ASN A 83 -1.13 -23.57 -13.77
C ASN A 83 -1.98 -22.31 -14.08
N LEU A 84 -3.09 -22.11 -13.38
CA LEU A 84 -3.94 -20.93 -13.55
C LEU A 84 -3.24 -19.68 -13.02
N THR A 85 -2.56 -19.79 -11.87
CA THR A 85 -1.74 -18.71 -11.32
C THR A 85 -0.58 -18.34 -12.27
N ALA A 86 0.06 -19.33 -12.90
CA ALA A 86 1.10 -19.07 -13.90
C ALA A 86 0.56 -18.42 -15.17
N ALA A 87 -0.60 -18.86 -15.66
CA ALA A 87 -1.28 -18.24 -16.79
C ALA A 87 -1.67 -16.78 -16.48
N ALA A 88 -2.26 -16.52 -15.31
CA ALA A 88 -2.61 -15.19 -14.85
C ALA A 88 -1.38 -14.26 -14.80
N ARG A 89 -0.26 -14.73 -14.26
CA ARG A 89 1.02 -13.98 -14.26
C ARG A 89 1.54 -13.63 -15.65
N SER A 90 1.26 -14.47 -16.64
CA SER A 90 1.68 -14.21 -18.03
C SER A 90 0.72 -13.30 -18.80
N ALA A 91 -0.55 -13.27 -18.42
CA ALA A 91 -1.62 -12.57 -19.14
C ALA A 91 -1.97 -11.20 -18.55
N LEU A 92 -1.70 -10.99 -17.26
CA LEU A 92 -1.99 -9.74 -16.55
C LEU A 92 -0.75 -8.82 -16.52
N PRO A 93 -0.93 -7.51 -16.32
CA PRO A 93 0.20 -6.60 -16.16
C PRO A 93 1.02 -6.97 -14.93
N GLN A 94 2.25 -6.43 -14.86
CA GLN A 94 3.13 -6.72 -13.72
C GLN A 94 2.46 -6.33 -12.41
N SER A 95 2.53 -7.25 -11.45
CA SER A 95 1.95 -7.10 -10.12
C SER A 95 2.97 -7.41 -9.04
N MET A 96 2.97 -6.57 -8.00
CA MET A 96 3.80 -6.74 -6.83
C MET A 96 3.31 -7.94 -6.00
N GLY A 97 2.00 -8.11 -5.85
CA GLY A 97 1.41 -9.30 -5.23
C GLY A 97 1.83 -10.62 -5.90
N PHE A 98 1.90 -10.66 -7.24
CA PHE A 98 2.37 -11.86 -7.95
C PHE A 98 3.85 -12.15 -7.75
N SER A 99 4.69 -11.12 -7.79
CA SER A 99 6.15 -11.24 -7.91
C SER A 99 6.86 -11.24 -6.56
N TYR A 100 6.32 -10.49 -5.59
CA TYR A 100 6.94 -10.19 -4.31
C TYR A 100 6.03 -10.49 -3.12
N GLY A 101 4.85 -11.07 -3.31
CA GLY A 101 3.89 -11.30 -2.23
C GLY A 101 4.47 -12.03 -1.00
N SER A 102 5.36 -13.01 -1.21
CA SER A 102 6.03 -13.73 -0.11
C SER A 102 7.11 -12.94 0.63
N GLN A 103 7.57 -11.83 0.04
CA GLN A 103 8.53 -10.91 0.65
C GLN A 103 7.80 -9.74 1.32
N MET A 104 6.65 -9.34 0.76
CA MET A 104 5.79 -8.28 1.30
C MET A 104 5.11 -8.73 2.60
N TYR A 105 4.70 -9.99 2.67
CA TYR A 105 3.98 -10.55 3.81
C TYR A 105 4.65 -11.82 4.31
N GLY A 106 4.62 -12.03 5.63
CA GLY A 106 5.01 -13.31 6.24
C GLY A 106 4.01 -14.44 5.95
N THR A 107 2.93 -14.15 5.22
CA THR A 107 1.85 -15.08 4.87
C THR A 107 1.59 -15.01 3.37
N ARG A 108 0.99 -16.06 2.82
CA ARG A 108 0.66 -16.11 1.39
C ARG A 108 -0.58 -15.24 1.10
N ILE A 109 -0.54 -14.55 -0.04
CA ILE A 109 -1.72 -13.92 -0.63
C ILE A 109 -2.60 -15.02 -1.24
N GLU A 110 -3.83 -15.18 -0.74
CA GLU A 110 -4.80 -16.16 -1.22
C GLU A 110 -5.60 -15.63 -2.41
N ARG A 111 -5.86 -14.32 -2.45
CA ARG A 111 -6.58 -13.65 -3.54
C ARG A 111 -5.96 -12.30 -3.82
N LEU A 112 -5.88 -11.95 -5.09
CA LEU A 112 -5.23 -10.74 -5.56
C LEU A 112 -6.18 -10.00 -6.48
N GLY A 113 -6.34 -8.70 -6.22
CA GLY A 113 -7.03 -7.77 -7.11
C GLY A 113 -6.07 -6.68 -7.54
N GLY A 114 -6.25 -6.19 -8.76
CA GLY A 114 -5.48 -5.07 -9.28
C GLY A 114 -6.40 -4.12 -10.04
N ILE A 115 -6.20 -2.83 -9.84
CA ILE A 115 -6.97 -1.76 -10.46
C ILE A 115 -5.99 -0.81 -11.14
N TYR A 116 -6.22 -0.51 -12.42
CA TYR A 116 -5.44 0.44 -13.21
C TYR A 116 -6.32 1.61 -13.59
N PHE A 117 -5.90 2.81 -13.23
CA PHE A 117 -6.66 4.04 -13.42
C PHE A 117 -5.71 5.22 -13.55
N ASN A 118 -6.02 6.17 -14.44
CA ASN A 118 -5.25 7.40 -14.64
C ASN A 118 -3.73 7.19 -14.82
N GLY A 119 -3.33 6.13 -15.53
CA GLY A 119 -1.91 5.78 -15.74
C GLY A 119 -1.17 5.25 -14.51
N SER A 120 -1.89 4.95 -13.43
CA SER A 120 -1.36 4.36 -12.20
C SER A 120 -2.13 3.10 -11.82
N TRP A 121 -1.79 2.52 -10.66
CA TRP A 121 -2.38 1.27 -10.19
C TRP A 121 -2.48 1.18 -8.67
N THR A 122 -3.35 0.29 -8.21
CA THR A 122 -3.45 -0.14 -6.81
C THR A 122 -3.80 -1.62 -6.78
N GLU A 123 -3.24 -2.34 -5.81
CA GLU A 123 -3.45 -3.75 -5.58
C GLU A 123 -4.19 -4.00 -4.26
N MET A 124 -4.92 -5.12 -4.24
CA MET A 124 -5.66 -5.60 -3.09
C MET A 124 -5.22 -7.02 -2.78
N HIS A 125 -4.74 -7.22 -1.55
CA HIS A 125 -4.15 -8.47 -1.10
C HIS A 125 -5.00 -9.10 -0.01
N TRP A 126 -5.63 -10.23 -0.34
CA TRP A 126 -6.30 -11.05 0.65
C TRP A 126 -5.29 -11.99 1.32
N ILE A 127 -4.89 -11.64 2.53
CA ILE A 127 -3.91 -12.38 3.32
C ILE A 127 -4.54 -12.92 4.60
N LYS A 128 -4.21 -14.16 4.97
CA LYS A 128 -4.62 -14.77 6.24
C LYS A 128 -3.40 -15.24 7.06
N PRO A 129 -3.43 -15.10 8.40
CA PRO A 129 -4.38 -14.29 9.18
C PRO A 129 -4.33 -12.80 8.82
N TYR A 130 -5.45 -12.09 8.98
CA TYR A 130 -5.54 -10.66 8.68
C TYR A 130 -4.66 -9.86 9.65
N GLN A 131 -3.92 -8.91 9.10
CA GLN A 131 -3.11 -7.99 9.89
C GLN A 131 -3.98 -6.83 10.36
N VAL A 132 -4.00 -6.57 11.67
CA VAL A 132 -4.85 -5.55 12.30
C VAL A 132 -4.06 -4.55 13.14
N GLY A 133 -2.73 -4.56 13.03
CA GLY A 133 -1.84 -3.70 13.80
C GLY A 133 -0.54 -3.41 13.06
N TYR A 134 0.08 -2.29 13.40
CA TYR A 134 1.33 -1.83 12.81
C TYR A 134 2.25 -1.29 13.91
N SER A 135 3.55 -1.45 13.72
CA SER A 135 4.57 -0.97 14.65
C SER A 135 5.47 0.11 14.02
N SER A 136 4.95 0.82 13.02
CA SER A 136 5.68 1.81 12.22
C SER A 136 4.99 3.18 12.25
N LEU A 137 5.69 4.20 11.75
CA LEU A 137 5.10 5.50 11.44
C LEU A 137 4.02 5.32 10.37
N VAL A 138 2.95 6.09 10.49
CA VAL A 138 1.81 6.06 9.57
C VAL A 138 1.46 7.46 9.09
N ILE A 139 0.92 7.53 7.88
CA ILE A 139 0.37 8.74 7.28
C ILE A 139 -1.16 8.62 7.40
N PRO A 140 -1.83 9.38 8.28
CA PRO A 140 -3.28 9.32 8.39
C PRO A 140 -3.96 9.94 7.17
N TYR A 141 -5.04 9.33 6.68
CA TYR A 141 -5.88 9.84 5.60
C TYR A 141 -7.31 9.31 5.74
N GLU A 142 -8.31 10.18 5.80
CA GLU A 142 -9.73 9.79 5.96
C GLU A 142 -9.97 8.75 7.08
N ASN A 143 -9.26 8.92 8.20
CA ASN A 143 -9.25 7.99 9.34
C ASN A 143 -8.62 6.61 9.08
N TYR A 144 -8.06 6.35 7.91
CA TYR A 144 -7.21 5.20 7.61
C TYR A 144 -5.73 5.49 7.90
N MET A 145 -4.97 4.44 8.19
CA MET A 145 -3.54 4.54 8.50
C MET A 145 -2.72 3.95 7.35
N MET A 146 -2.12 4.82 6.55
CA MET A 146 -1.22 4.42 5.46
C MET A 146 0.17 4.13 6.03
N ILE A 147 0.63 2.89 5.90
CA ILE A 147 1.93 2.44 6.39
C ILE A 147 2.94 2.53 5.23
N PRO A 148 3.95 3.41 5.28
CA PRO A 148 4.97 3.49 4.25
C PRO A 148 5.73 2.16 4.11
N THR A 149 5.80 1.64 2.89
CA THR A 149 6.41 0.35 2.56
C THR A 149 7.42 0.55 1.42
N GLY A 150 8.61 1.08 1.75
CA GLY A 150 9.60 1.50 0.75
C GLY A 150 9.54 3.02 0.49
N ASN A 151 10.04 3.47 -0.67
CA ASN A 151 10.21 4.90 -0.93
C ASN A 151 8.89 5.65 -1.17
N ASP A 152 7.97 5.06 -1.95
CA ASP A 152 6.73 5.76 -2.38
C ASP A 152 5.45 4.91 -2.23
N TYR A 153 5.59 3.65 -1.80
CA TYR A 153 4.44 2.77 -1.62
C TYR A 153 3.90 2.86 -0.22
N VAL A 154 2.59 2.65 -0.11
CA VAL A 154 1.87 2.58 1.15
C VAL A 154 1.04 1.31 1.20
N THR A 155 0.83 0.84 2.41
CA THR A 155 -0.05 -0.28 2.73
C THR A 155 -1.12 0.18 3.71
N ILE A 156 -2.39 -0.14 3.46
CA ILE A 156 -3.48 0.03 4.42
C ILE A 156 -3.97 -1.35 4.83
N LEU A 157 -3.99 -1.59 6.15
CA LEU A 157 -4.39 -2.89 6.70
C LEU A 157 -5.89 -3.11 6.62
N GLY A 158 -6.29 -4.38 6.46
CA GLY A 158 -7.69 -4.78 6.40
C GLY A 158 -7.92 -6.10 5.67
N LYS A 159 -9.16 -6.29 5.25
CA LYS A 159 -9.66 -7.38 4.41
C LYS A 159 -10.37 -6.74 3.20
N PRO A 160 -9.73 -6.62 2.03
CA PRO A 160 -8.33 -6.90 1.72
C PRO A 160 -7.36 -5.83 2.27
N VAL A 161 -6.05 -6.13 2.25
CA VAL A 161 -4.99 -5.13 2.43
C VAL A 161 -4.84 -4.33 1.13
N LEU A 162 -4.86 -3.01 1.20
CA LEU A 162 -4.60 -2.16 0.04
C LEU A 162 -3.11 -1.86 -0.06
N PHE A 163 -2.57 -1.91 -1.28
CA PHE A 163 -1.16 -1.66 -1.56
C PHE A 163 -0.98 -0.90 -2.87
N GLY A 164 -0.12 0.12 -2.87
CA GLY A 164 0.16 0.89 -4.07
C GLY A 164 0.91 2.16 -3.75
N LEU A 165 1.03 3.06 -4.72
CA LEU A 165 1.52 4.41 -4.48
C LEU A 165 0.50 5.19 -3.63
N GLN A 166 0.98 6.17 -2.87
CA GLN A 166 0.13 6.92 -1.93
C GLN A 166 -1.11 7.55 -2.57
N GLU A 167 -0.95 8.35 -3.64
CA GLU A 167 -2.07 9.05 -4.30
C GLU A 167 -3.11 8.08 -4.90
N PRO A 168 -2.73 7.02 -5.65
CA PRO A 168 -3.68 5.99 -6.07
C PRO A 168 -4.46 5.33 -4.92
N VAL A 169 -3.77 4.96 -3.84
CA VAL A 169 -4.41 4.32 -2.69
C VAL A 169 -5.42 5.28 -2.02
N GLN A 170 -5.09 6.57 -1.92
CA GLN A 170 -6.02 7.58 -1.41
C GLN A 170 -7.31 7.64 -2.25
N ARG A 171 -7.21 7.56 -3.58
CA ARG A 171 -8.41 7.56 -4.44
C ARG A 171 -9.27 6.32 -4.26
N VAL A 172 -8.68 5.16 -4.00
CA VAL A 172 -9.45 3.95 -3.63
C VAL A 172 -10.15 4.14 -2.28
N ILE A 173 -9.48 4.77 -1.31
CA ILE A 173 -10.10 5.11 -0.02
C ILE A 173 -11.26 6.09 -0.19
N ASP A 174 -11.11 7.11 -1.04
CA ASP A 174 -12.18 8.06 -1.32
C ASP A 174 -13.45 7.36 -1.83
N VAL A 175 -13.30 6.31 -2.66
CA VAL A 175 -14.44 5.49 -3.11
C VAL A 175 -15.05 4.71 -1.95
N ILE A 176 -14.23 4.02 -1.15
CA ILE A 176 -14.68 3.23 0.00
C ILE A 176 -15.41 4.09 1.03
N THR A 177 -15.01 5.35 1.22
CA THR A 177 -15.64 6.28 2.17
C THR A 177 -16.91 6.96 1.64
N GLY A 178 -17.32 6.65 0.41
CA GLY A 178 -18.57 7.14 -0.19
C GLY A 178 -18.39 8.02 -1.44
N GLY A 179 -17.19 8.02 -2.03
CA GLY A 179 -16.91 8.62 -3.32
C GLY A 179 -17.51 7.82 -4.49
N LEU A 180 -17.46 8.41 -5.68
CA LEU A 180 -17.99 7.80 -6.90
C LEU A 180 -17.09 6.64 -7.36
N SER A 181 -17.68 5.46 -7.55
CA SER A 181 -17.00 4.29 -8.10
C SER A 181 -17.12 4.21 -9.63
N SER A 182 -16.46 3.24 -10.25
CA SER A 182 -16.52 3.07 -11.69
C SER A 182 -17.81 2.37 -12.16
N ASP A 183 -18.63 3.08 -12.95
CA ASP A 183 -19.91 2.57 -13.49
C ASP A 183 -19.79 1.87 -14.87
N SER A 184 -18.60 1.84 -15.50
CA SER A 184 -18.51 1.64 -16.96
C SER A 184 -17.92 0.31 -17.44
N PHE A 185 -17.89 -0.75 -16.63
CA PHE A 185 -17.30 -2.03 -17.04
C PHE A 185 -18.31 -3.03 -17.61
N THR A 186 -17.94 -3.66 -18.73
CA THR A 186 -18.65 -4.86 -19.23
C THR A 186 -17.94 -6.10 -18.69
N LEU A 187 -18.62 -6.86 -17.83
CA LEU A 187 -18.12 -8.12 -17.31
C LEU A 187 -18.27 -9.23 -18.35
N ALA A 188 -17.22 -10.01 -18.57
CA ALA A 188 -17.27 -11.21 -19.39
C ALA A 188 -17.93 -12.37 -18.61
N GLY A 189 -19.25 -12.27 -18.38
CA GLY A 189 -20.09 -13.32 -17.81
C GLY A 189 -20.02 -13.51 -16.29
N GLU A 190 -21.14 -13.90 -15.68
CA GLU A 190 -21.32 -14.09 -14.23
C GLU A 190 -20.79 -15.44 -13.68
N GLN A 191 -19.87 -16.10 -14.38
CA GLN A 191 -19.34 -17.37 -13.89
C GLN A 191 -18.24 -17.12 -12.85
N ARG A 192 -18.38 -17.75 -11.68
CA ARG A 192 -17.32 -17.83 -10.66
C ARG A 192 -16.08 -18.49 -11.27
N ALA A 193 -15.16 -17.65 -11.73
CA ALA A 193 -13.89 -18.08 -12.30
C ALA A 193 -12.75 -17.71 -11.34
N ASP A 194 -11.69 -18.53 -11.33
CA ASP A 194 -10.49 -18.27 -10.52
C ASP A 194 -9.63 -17.11 -11.07
N LEU A 195 -9.93 -16.64 -12.29
CA LEU A 195 -9.37 -15.44 -12.90
C LEU A 195 -10.52 -14.67 -13.56
N GLN A 196 -10.72 -13.43 -13.17
CA GLN A 196 -11.74 -12.53 -13.69
C GLN A 196 -11.07 -11.22 -14.11
N LEU A 197 -11.49 -10.67 -15.24
CA LEU A 197 -10.91 -9.46 -15.81
C LEU A 197 -12.03 -8.56 -16.32
N ALA A 198 -11.92 -7.28 -16.01
CA ALA A 198 -12.73 -6.21 -16.55
C ALA A 198 -11.80 -5.17 -17.18
N ALA A 199 -12.07 -4.78 -18.43
CA ALA A 199 -11.31 -3.75 -19.11
C ALA A 199 -12.25 -2.88 -19.94
N LEU A 200 -11.94 -1.58 -20.05
CA LEU A 200 -12.66 -0.68 -20.94
C LEU A 200 -12.31 -1.02 -22.39
N GLY A 201 -13.10 -1.89 -23.01
CA GLY A 201 -13.10 -2.16 -24.43
C GLY A 201 -14.39 -1.67 -25.07
N LYS A 202 -14.30 -0.92 -26.18
CA LYS A 202 -15.41 -0.87 -27.13
C LYS A 202 -15.50 -2.28 -27.73
N GLY A 203 -16.52 -3.03 -27.35
CA GLY A 203 -16.85 -4.31 -27.97
C GLY A 203 -17.02 -4.19 -29.48
#